data_AF-A0A151P895-F1
#
_entry.id   AF-A0A151P895-F1
#
_cell.length_a   1.000
_cell.length_b   1.000
_cell.length_c   1.000
_cell.angle_alpha   90.00
_cell.angle_beta   90.00
_cell.angle_gamma   90.00
#
_symmetry.space_group_name_H-M   'P 1'
#
loop_
_entity.id
_entity.type
_entity.pdbx_description
1 polymer ?
#
loop_
_entity_poly.entity_id
_entity_poly.type
_entity_poly.pdbx_seq_one_letter_code
_entity_poly.pdbx_strand_id
1 'polypeptide(L)'
;MQGVGWSLAGRVTFHDVDALTEKLFPIVEAMQKHFSAGSGAYYSDSIFFLSVAMHRIMPEEIHRVIQVDLDLKYKANIRDLFEEFDKFPPGAVIGIAREMQPVYRIWAPLAPLATAIDSEPVSL
;
A
#
# COMPACT_ATOMS: atom_id res chain seq x y z
N MET A 1 24.49 -39.58 10.70
CA MET A 1 23.76 -38.46 11.34
C MET A 1 23.16 -37.62 10.23
N GLN A 2 21.85 -37.70 10.02
CA GLN A 2 21.15 -36.94 8.99
C GLN A 2 20.85 -35.54 9.55
N GLY A 3 21.31 -34.49 8.85
CA GLY A 3 20.98 -33.11 9.17
C GLY A 3 19.50 -32.88 8.88
N VAL A 4 18.75 -32.50 9.90
CA VAL A 4 17.33 -32.12 9.77
C VAL A 4 17.32 -30.75 9.07
N GLY A 5 17.03 -30.76 7.77
CA GLY A 5 16.74 -29.54 7.03
C GLY A 5 15.40 -28.99 7.52
N TRP A 6 15.41 -27.81 8.12
CA TRP A 6 14.19 -27.10 8.46
C TRP A 6 13.50 -26.68 7.16
N SER A 7 12.38 -27.32 6.83
CA SER A 7 11.49 -26.84 5.76
C SER A 7 10.62 -25.73 6.37
N LEU A 8 10.86 -24.48 5.95
CA LEU A 8 9.89 -23.41 6.12
C LEU A 8 8.81 -23.65 5.06
N ALA A 9 7.84 -24.53 5.35
CA ALA A 9 6.75 -24.88 4.45
C ALA A 9 5.71 -23.74 4.36
N GLY A 10 6.10 -22.58 3.84
CA GLY A 10 5.16 -21.55 3.38
C GLY A 10 4.71 -21.86 1.95
N ARG A 11 3.40 -21.75 1.68
CA ARG A 11 2.91 -21.79 0.29
C ARG A 11 3.31 -20.49 -0.41
N VAL A 12 4.18 -20.58 -1.40
CA VAL A 12 4.56 -19.44 -2.25
C VAL A 12 3.65 -19.44 -3.48
N THR A 13 3.17 -18.26 -3.86
CA THR A 13 2.37 -18.05 -5.08
C THR A 13 2.93 -16.85 -5.81
N PHE A 14 3.11 -16.98 -7.12
CA PHE A 14 3.60 -15.91 -7.99
C PHE A 14 2.43 -15.37 -8.80
N HIS A 15 2.41 -14.05 -8.99
CA HIS A 15 1.44 -13.37 -9.83
C HIS A 15 2.18 -12.65 -10.96
N ASP A 16 1.67 -12.79 -12.17
CA ASP A 16 2.21 -12.14 -13.35
C ASP A 16 1.92 -10.63 -13.29
N VAL A 17 2.96 -9.81 -13.38
CA VAL A 17 2.86 -8.35 -13.30
C VAL A 17 2.04 -7.79 -14.46
N ASP A 18 2.24 -8.30 -15.68
CA ASP A 18 1.54 -7.79 -16.87
C ASP A 18 0.03 -8.07 -16.75
N ALA A 19 -0.33 -9.29 -16.35
CA ALA A 19 -1.72 -9.69 -16.13
C ALA A 19 -2.40 -8.92 -14.99
N LEU A 20 -1.65 -8.55 -13.94
CA LEU A 20 -2.15 -7.69 -12.88
C LEU A 20 -2.34 -6.25 -13.37
N THR A 21 -1.37 -5.72 -14.12
CA THR A 21 -1.41 -4.37 -14.67
C THR A 21 -2.61 -4.18 -15.61
N GLU A 22 -2.92 -5.14 -16.47
CA GLU A 22 -4.11 -5.10 -17.34
C GLU A 22 -5.41 -5.01 -16.55
N LYS A 23 -5.54 -5.78 -15.45
CA LYS A 23 -6.73 -5.75 -14.60
C LYS A 23 -6.83 -4.46 -13.78
N LEU A 24 -5.69 -3.91 -13.37
CA LEU A 24 -5.60 -2.70 -12.56
C LEU A 24 -5.94 -1.45 -13.38
N PHE A 25 -5.43 -1.38 -14.61
CA PHE A 25 -5.52 -0.20 -15.46
C PHE A 25 -6.91 0.48 -15.48
N PRO A 26 -8.03 -0.21 -15.78
CA PRO A 26 -9.34 0.44 -15.83
C PRO A 26 -9.83 0.97 -14.48
N ILE A 27 -9.27 0.50 -13.36
CA ILE A 27 -9.63 0.94 -12.00
C ILE A 27 -8.85 2.20 -11.62
N VAL A 28 -7.58 2.28 -12.05
CA VAL A 28 -6.62 3.28 -11.54
C VAL A 28 -6.24 4.35 -12.57
N GLU A 29 -6.72 4.25 -13.82
CA GLU A 29 -6.39 5.17 -14.92
C GLU A 29 -6.63 6.64 -14.53
N ALA A 30 -7.75 6.93 -13.87
CA ALA A 30 -8.07 8.28 -13.43
C ALA A 30 -7.08 8.81 -12.38
N MET A 31 -6.64 7.95 -11.46
CA MET A 31 -5.68 8.32 -10.41
C MET A 31 -4.27 8.50 -10.97
N GLN A 32 -3.84 7.67 -11.93
CA GLN A 32 -2.53 7.78 -12.56
C GLN A 32 -2.27 9.18 -13.13
N LYS A 33 -3.28 9.81 -13.73
CA LYS A 33 -3.16 11.17 -14.28
C LYS A 33 -2.79 12.22 -13.23
N HIS A 34 -3.05 11.97 -11.95
CA HIS A 34 -2.77 12.88 -10.85
C HIS A 34 -1.51 12.54 -10.06
N PHE A 35 -1.12 11.27 -10.02
CA PHE A 35 0.00 10.79 -9.19
C PHE A 35 1.24 10.39 -10.00
N SER A 36 1.12 10.25 -11.33
CA SER A 36 2.24 9.93 -12.22
C SER A 36 2.89 11.21 -12.74
N ALA A 37 4.09 11.50 -12.25
CA ALA A 37 4.84 12.73 -12.53
C ALA A 37 5.39 12.77 -13.97
N GLY A 38 4.55 13.03 -14.97
CA GLY A 38 4.98 13.21 -16.36
C GLY A 38 5.50 11.93 -17.04
N SER A 39 5.73 12.02 -18.35
CA SER A 39 6.15 10.89 -19.18
C SER A 39 7.49 10.33 -18.69
N GLY A 40 7.47 9.13 -18.08
CA GLY A 40 8.66 8.43 -17.58
C GLY A 40 8.85 8.40 -16.06
N ALA A 41 7.87 8.89 -15.27
CA ALA A 41 7.95 8.78 -13.81
C ALA A 41 7.62 7.38 -13.27
N TYR A 42 8.13 7.12 -12.07
CA TYR A 42 8.01 5.90 -11.27
C TYR A 42 6.58 5.32 -11.16
N TYR A 43 5.53 6.12 -11.33
CA TYR A 43 4.11 5.67 -11.32
C TYR A 43 3.50 5.49 -12.71
N SER A 44 4.30 5.36 -13.77
CA SER A 44 3.77 5.12 -15.12
C SER A 44 3.11 3.75 -15.29
N ASP A 45 3.33 2.84 -14.33
CA ASP A 45 2.79 1.49 -14.33
C ASP A 45 1.64 1.35 -13.31
N SER A 46 0.57 0.67 -13.71
CA SER A 46 -0.62 0.45 -12.89
C SER A 46 -0.34 -0.38 -11.65
N ILE A 47 0.72 -1.19 -11.68
CA ILE A 47 1.09 -2.06 -10.57
C ILE A 47 1.35 -1.31 -9.25
N PHE A 48 1.81 -0.05 -9.31
CA PHE A 48 2.05 0.76 -8.12
C PHE A 48 0.76 1.14 -7.36
N PHE A 49 -0.39 0.98 -8.00
CA PHE A 49 -1.71 1.21 -7.41
C PHE A 49 -2.38 -0.10 -6.95
N LEU A 50 -1.67 -1.23 -6.98
CA LEU A 50 -2.21 -2.55 -6.60
C LEU A 50 -2.87 -2.52 -5.21
N SER A 51 -2.26 -1.86 -4.23
CA SER A 51 -2.79 -1.77 -2.87
C SER A 51 -4.18 -1.15 -2.79
N VAL A 52 -4.49 -0.18 -3.65
CA VAL A 52 -5.77 0.53 -3.69
C VAL A 52 -6.89 -0.36 -4.26
N ALA A 53 -6.56 -1.17 -5.26
CA ALA A 53 -7.51 -2.04 -5.96
C ALA A 53 -7.42 -3.51 -5.52
N MET A 54 -6.62 -3.84 -4.52
CA MET A 54 -6.29 -5.21 -4.09
C MET A 54 -7.55 -6.08 -3.89
N HIS A 55 -8.59 -5.50 -3.29
CA HIS A 55 -9.88 -6.14 -3.03
C HIS A 55 -10.67 -6.56 -4.28
N ARG A 56 -10.33 -6.06 -5.47
CA ARG A 56 -10.92 -6.46 -6.76
C ARG A 56 -10.06 -7.43 -7.55
N ILE A 57 -8.79 -7.55 -7.17
CA ILE A 57 -7.77 -8.30 -7.90
C ILE A 57 -7.54 -9.66 -7.25
N MET A 58 -7.52 -9.69 -5.92
CA MET A 58 -7.36 -10.93 -5.16
C MET A 58 -8.65 -11.76 -5.18
N PRO A 59 -8.53 -13.10 -5.13
CA PRO A 59 -9.69 -13.99 -4.98
C PRO A 59 -10.55 -13.64 -3.76
N GLU A 60 -11.87 -13.85 -3.85
CA GLU A 60 -12.83 -13.48 -2.79
C GLU A 60 -12.61 -14.25 -1.47
N GLU A 61 -11.91 -15.38 -1.53
CA GLU A 61 -11.52 -16.18 -0.35
C GLU A 61 -10.43 -15.50 0.50
N ILE A 62 -9.74 -14.48 -0.05
CA ILE A 62 -8.71 -13.72 0.67
C ILE A 62 -9.33 -12.45 1.25
N HIS A 63 -9.60 -12.48 2.55
CA HIS A 63 -10.25 -11.36 3.25
C HIS A 63 -9.29 -10.29 3.77
N ARG A 64 -8.02 -10.64 4.02
CA ARG A 64 -7.01 -9.75 4.60
C ARG A 64 -5.65 -10.06 4.01
N VAL A 65 -4.89 -9.02 3.69
CA VAL A 65 -3.53 -9.14 3.15
C VAL A 65 -2.65 -8.05 3.73
N ILE A 66 -1.38 -8.37 3.94
CA ILE A 66 -0.34 -7.42 4.32
C ILE A 66 0.59 -7.31 3.11
N GLN A 67 0.70 -6.11 2.54
CA GLN A 67 1.68 -5.78 1.51
C GLN A 67 2.91 -5.17 2.17
N VAL A 68 4.09 -5.69 1.86
CA VAL A 68 5.38 -5.32 2.47
C VAL A 68 6.43 -5.15 1.38
N ASP A 69 7.31 -4.18 1.57
CA ASP A 69 8.46 -3.98 0.71
C ASP A 69 9.55 -5.04 0.99
N LEU A 70 10.37 -5.31 -0.03
CA LEU A 70 11.44 -6.31 0.04
C LEU A 70 12.71 -5.81 0.72
N ASP A 71 12.84 -4.50 0.96
CA ASP A 71 13.99 -3.86 1.61
C ASP A 71 13.83 -3.72 3.13
N LEU A 72 12.83 -4.38 3.71
CA LEU A 72 12.57 -4.39 5.15
C LEU A 72 13.40 -5.44 5.90
N LYS A 73 13.72 -5.12 7.17
CA LYS A 73 14.29 -6.08 8.13
C LYS A 73 13.33 -6.33 9.29
N TYR A 74 12.76 -7.54 9.33
CA TYR A 74 11.90 -7.97 10.43
C TYR A 74 12.68 -8.14 11.74
N LYS A 75 12.16 -7.56 12.83
CA LYS A 75 12.73 -7.66 14.19
C LYS A 75 11.76 -8.28 15.20
N ALA A 76 10.59 -8.70 14.75
CA ALA A 76 9.52 -9.33 15.52
C ALA A 76 8.77 -10.33 14.63
N ASN A 77 7.81 -11.07 15.20
CA ASN A 77 7.02 -12.04 14.46
C ASN A 77 5.97 -11.33 13.59
N ILE A 78 5.86 -11.71 12.31
CA ILE A 78 4.87 -11.14 11.40
C ILE A 78 3.42 -11.44 11.81
N ARG A 79 3.20 -12.51 12.60
CA ARG A 79 1.87 -12.84 13.14
C ARG A 79 1.30 -11.69 13.97
N ASP A 80 2.14 -11.01 14.73
CA ASP A 80 1.73 -9.90 15.61
C ASP A 80 1.15 -8.75 14.78
N LEU A 81 1.60 -8.56 13.53
CA LEU A 81 1.04 -7.56 12.63
C LEU A 81 -0.37 -7.91 12.13
N PHE A 82 -0.74 -9.19 12.06
CA PHE A 82 -2.12 -9.59 11.73
C PHE A 82 -3.11 -9.27 12.85
N GLU A 83 -2.66 -9.21 14.10
CA GLU A 83 -3.51 -8.84 15.25
C GLU A 83 -3.92 -7.36 15.20
N GLU A 84 -3.22 -6.53 14.42
CA GLU A 84 -3.61 -5.13 14.19
C GLU A 84 -4.94 -5.00 13.44
N PHE A 85 -5.36 -6.00 12.65
CA PHE A 85 -6.67 -5.98 11.99
C PHE A 85 -7.83 -5.95 13.01
N ASP A 86 -7.66 -6.56 14.18
CA ASP A 86 -8.69 -6.59 15.23
C ASP A 86 -8.87 -5.22 15.91
N LYS A 87 -7.94 -4.29 15.69
CA LYS A 87 -7.97 -2.93 16.25
C LYS A 87 -8.59 -1.90 15.29
N PHE A 88 -9.09 -2.33 14.13
CA PHE A 88 -9.66 -1.42 13.14
C PHE A 88 -10.95 -0.79 13.69
N PRO A 89 -11.05 0.55 13.75
CA PRO A 89 -12.31 1.19 14.11
C PRO A 89 -13.36 0.95 13.01
N PRO A 90 -14.66 1.09 13.33
CA PRO A 90 -15.72 0.92 12.35
C PRO A 90 -15.49 1.80 11.10
N GLY A 91 -15.50 1.17 9.92
CA GLY A 91 -15.29 1.84 8.64
C GLY A 91 -13.83 1.95 8.18
N ALA A 92 -12.84 1.60 9.01
CA ALA A 92 -11.46 1.52 8.56
C ALA A 92 -11.25 0.33 7.61
N VAL A 93 -10.59 0.57 6.47
CA VAL A 93 -10.35 -0.44 5.43
C VAL A 93 -8.87 -0.75 5.20
N ILE A 94 -7.97 0.18 5.56
CA ILE A 94 -6.51 0.05 5.39
C ILE A 94 -5.82 0.55 6.66
N GLY A 95 -4.89 -0.26 7.19
CA GLY A 95 -3.91 0.17 8.18
C GLY A 95 -2.61 0.54 7.48
N ILE A 96 -2.08 1.74 7.73
CA ILE A 96 -0.83 2.23 7.13
C ILE A 96 -0.03 3.04 8.14
N ALA A 97 1.30 2.85 8.15
CA ALA A 97 2.21 3.66 8.96
C ALA A 97 2.38 5.06 8.35
N ARG A 98 2.78 6.04 9.18
CA ARG A 98 3.05 7.39 8.70
C ARG A 98 4.37 7.43 7.92
N GLU A 99 4.39 8.20 6.84
CA GLU A 99 5.63 8.61 6.18
C GLU A 99 6.51 9.38 7.18
N MET A 100 7.78 8.99 7.29
CA MET A 100 8.72 9.55 8.28
C MET A 100 9.47 10.77 7.74
N GLN A 101 9.43 11.01 6.43
CA GLN A 101 10.00 12.18 5.80
C GLN A 101 8.93 13.27 5.57
N PRO A 102 9.29 14.57 5.62
CA PRO A 102 8.34 15.66 5.41
C PRO A 102 8.00 15.88 3.92
N VAL A 103 7.95 14.81 3.11
CA VAL A 103 7.76 14.89 1.66
C VAL A 103 6.49 15.66 1.29
N TYR A 104 5.37 15.39 1.97
CA TYR A 104 4.11 16.08 1.71
C TYR A 104 4.12 17.57 2.09
N ARG A 105 5.02 18.00 3.00
CA ARG A 105 5.17 19.43 3.36
C ARG A 105 6.06 20.17 2.36
N ILE A 106 7.10 19.51 1.85
CA ILE A 106 8.07 20.10 0.92
C ILE A 106 7.47 20.25 -0.49
N TRP A 107 6.56 19.36 -0.89
CA TRP A 107 5.85 19.46 -2.18
C TRP A 107 4.62 20.38 -2.14
N ALA A 108 4.13 20.77 -0.96
CA ALA A 108 2.99 21.68 -0.78
C ALA A 108 3.19 23.14 -1.30
N PRO A 109 4.38 23.78 -1.31
CA PRO A 109 4.51 25.20 -1.67
C PRO A 109 4.28 25.52 -3.15
N LEU A 110 4.12 24.53 -4.03
CA LEU A 110 3.95 24.74 -5.47
C LEU A 110 2.52 24.45 -5.98
N ALA A 111 1.58 24.07 -5.11
CA ALA A 111 0.18 23.90 -5.46
C ALA A 111 -0.65 25.10 -4.95
N PRO A 112 -1.12 26.01 -5.82
CA PRO A 112 -1.93 27.14 -5.39
C PRO A 112 -3.38 26.69 -5.15
N LEU A 113 -3.64 25.91 -4.08
CA LEU A 113 -5.00 25.53 -3.66
C LEU A 113 -5.07 24.82 -2.28
N ALA A 114 -4.21 25.17 -1.33
CA ALA A 114 -4.23 24.60 0.02
C ALA A 114 -4.46 25.61 1.15
N THR A 115 -5.05 26.77 0.87
CA THR A 115 -5.34 27.81 1.88
C THR A 115 -6.75 27.75 2.48
N ALA A 116 -7.44 26.61 2.43
CA ALA A 116 -8.85 26.55 2.84
C ALA A 116 -9.20 25.48 3.90
N ILE A 117 -8.23 24.75 4.48
CA ILE A 117 -8.56 23.68 5.47
C ILE A 117 -7.97 23.93 6.86
N ASP A 118 -7.14 24.96 7.06
CA ASP A 118 -6.44 25.18 8.35
C ASP A 118 -6.84 26.49 9.05
N SER A 119 -8.13 26.86 8.99
CA SER A 119 -8.66 28.01 9.73
C SER A 119 -9.88 27.64 10.57
N GLU A 120 -9.71 26.79 11.58
CA GLU A 120 -10.52 26.84 12.81
C GLU A 120 -9.62 26.43 13.99
N PRO A 121 -9.31 27.33 14.94
CA PRO A 121 -8.58 26.96 16.14
C PRO A 121 -9.50 26.19 17.08
N VAL A 122 -9.12 24.96 17.45
CA VAL A 122 -9.74 24.23 18.56
C VAL A 122 -9.40 24.97 19.85
N SER A 123 -10.38 25.70 20.39
CA SER A 123 -10.34 26.27 21.74
C SER A 123 -10.44 25.17 22.79
N LEU A 124 -9.51 25.18 23.76
CA LEU A 124 -9.59 24.44 25.03
C LEU A 124 -10.79 24.91 25.88
#